data_AF-A0A6A6H0C1-F1
#
_entry.id   AF-A0A6A6H0C1-F1
#
_cell.length_a   1.000
_cell.length_b   1.000
_cell.length_c   1.000
_cell.angle_alpha   90.00
_cell.angle_beta   90.00
_cell.angle_gamma   90.00
#
_symmetry.space_group_name_H-M   'P 1'
#
loop_
_entity.id
_entity.type
_entity.pdbx_description
1 polymer ?
#
loop_
_entity_poly.entity_id
_entity_poly.type
_entity_poly.pdbx_seq_one_letter_code
_entity_poly.pdbx_strand_id
1 'polypeptide(L)'
;MPPGFATRVFGPDELKYMARWIRDELDPQVAREGPQALKPDDVLILHDAFTAFALNPSNIGISLPVLRYSRIHRAIQIIARKATRWPGRLIDLCDDIIVIWEQLWGPLNDVQLILYGEGGRLWHVMKPGYFTHEETVRQWKKEQRTRRGAPDILEEQPMEHGHLSFTPGQWWINQSFAFQAGIINDVGHYGGIVYNEGGAYAIVLAGSDEFNSDDPNSFWFHTKPGDKGKYRLTAADANSRYPIRILRTHTLHSPWAPKVGIRYDGLHKVTRWFIKMQNGQFVYDIYLTRMPDQRPMEEVLLHPWADEREDYAEYRRLRETWREGDHKNARQRPRAVQSSDVYDDASSGQASDQSLQEDTNARMKVPMTDNKSMKILGQPELPKLSELELSSPTADLFTIPSKSPKTVSRVALDTNGSKDGAACENKQRVRRLYDGSEDEVELDSQDTASEARSTPESERPPRNAAVEIGRKFGQMTSGQLQAINALYSTHITKRRTSPESRAAERSSRSPS
;
A
#
# COMPACT_ATOMS: atom_id res chain seq x y z
N MET A 1 23.03 31.48 18.94
CA MET A 1 23.20 30.13 18.35
C MET A 1 24.33 30.19 17.34
N PRO A 2 25.07 29.10 17.08
CA PRO A 2 26.09 29.08 16.03
C PRO A 2 25.43 29.20 14.65
N PRO A 3 25.97 30.01 13.72
CA PRO A 3 25.46 30.09 12.35
C PRO A 3 25.95 28.87 11.55
N GLY A 4 25.07 27.89 11.35
CA GLY A 4 25.37 26.70 10.54
C GLY A 4 24.23 25.69 10.38
N PHE A 5 23.35 25.57 11.37
CA PHE A 5 22.24 24.59 11.35
C PHE A 5 20.97 25.05 10.61
N ALA A 6 20.90 26.32 10.17
CA ALA A 6 19.64 26.97 9.76
C ALA A 6 19.21 26.75 8.30
N THR A 7 19.97 25.98 7.51
CA THR A 7 19.82 25.87 6.04
C THR A 7 19.87 24.44 5.49
N ARG A 8 19.44 23.44 6.27
CA ARG A 8 19.18 22.10 5.71
C ARG A 8 17.85 22.10 4.95
N VAL A 9 17.92 22.12 3.63
CA VAL A 9 16.78 21.81 2.74
C VAL A 9 16.64 20.29 2.67
N PHE A 10 15.41 19.78 2.70
CA PHE A 10 15.14 18.34 2.64
C PHE A 10 14.49 17.96 1.30
N GLY A 11 15.02 16.92 0.66
CA GLY A 11 14.43 16.36 -0.56
C GLY A 11 13.11 15.63 -0.29
N PRO A 12 12.17 15.55 -1.27
CA PRO A 12 10.91 14.81 -1.09
C PRO A 12 11.11 13.34 -0.72
N ASP A 13 12.13 12.69 -1.29
CA ASP A 13 12.50 11.31 -0.98
C ASP A 13 13.22 11.16 0.37
N GLU A 14 13.97 12.16 0.82
CA GLU A 14 14.56 12.16 2.17
C GLU A 14 13.46 12.26 3.24
N LEU A 15 12.47 13.13 3.04
CA LEU A 15 11.30 13.24 3.92
C LEU A 15 10.48 11.95 3.93
N LYS A 16 10.35 11.28 2.78
CA LYS A 16 9.67 9.98 2.65
C LYS A 16 10.42 8.85 3.34
N TYR A 17 11.75 8.83 3.21
CA TYR A 17 12.61 7.90 3.94
C TYR A 17 12.51 8.13 5.45
N MET A 18 12.62 9.38 5.91
CA MET A 18 12.45 9.74 7.32
C MET A 18 11.06 9.35 7.86
N ALA A 19 10.00 9.56 7.07
CA ALA A 19 8.65 9.14 7.44
C ALA A 19 8.53 7.61 7.58
N ARG A 20 9.19 6.82 6.74
CA ARG A 20 9.24 5.35 6.87
C ARG A 20 10.07 4.92 8.08
N TRP A 21 11.27 5.47 8.24
CA TRP A 21 12.15 5.20 9.38
C TRP A 21 11.43 5.44 10.72
N ILE A 22 10.76 6.58 10.88
CA ILE A 22 9.95 6.88 12.07
C ILE A 22 8.81 5.86 12.26
N ARG A 23 8.09 5.49 11.19
CA ARG A 23 6.79 4.79 11.30
C ARG A 23 6.86 3.26 11.24
N ASP A 24 7.83 2.72 10.52
CA ASP A 24 7.99 1.28 10.28
C ASP A 24 9.21 0.69 11.05
N GLU A 25 10.17 1.51 11.50
CA GLU A 25 11.31 1.06 12.31
C GLU A 25 11.27 1.57 13.75
N LEU A 26 11.26 2.89 13.96
CA LEU A 26 11.38 3.49 15.30
C LEU A 26 10.10 3.36 16.15
N ASP A 27 8.93 3.69 15.61
CA ASP A 27 7.66 3.60 16.34
C ASP A 27 7.37 2.18 16.87
N PRO A 28 7.62 1.08 16.12
CA PRO A 28 7.54 -0.28 16.66
C PRO A 28 8.54 -0.60 17.78
N GLN A 29 9.78 -0.07 17.74
CA GLN A 29 10.76 -0.25 18.80
C GLN A 29 10.31 0.49 20.07
N VAL A 30 10.03 1.79 19.94
CA VAL A 30 9.53 2.68 21.00
C VAL A 30 8.20 2.18 21.59
N ALA A 31 7.33 1.57 20.78
CA ALA A 31 6.07 1.01 21.26
C ALA A 31 6.21 -0.23 22.14
N ARG A 32 7.32 -0.99 22.03
CA ARG A 32 7.63 -2.19 22.84
C ARG A 32 8.50 -1.87 24.04
N GLU A 33 9.55 -1.08 23.83
CA GLU A 33 10.66 -0.89 24.78
C GLU A 33 10.65 0.50 25.44
N GLY A 34 9.76 1.40 25.01
CA GLY A 34 9.60 2.74 25.55
C GLY A 34 10.62 3.77 25.03
N PRO A 35 10.74 4.94 25.69
CA PRO A 35 11.54 6.05 25.16
C PRO A 35 13.05 5.81 25.16
N GLN A 36 13.52 4.82 25.95
CA GLN A 36 14.95 4.46 26.04
C GLN A 36 15.40 3.50 24.93
N ALA A 37 14.49 3.06 24.06
CA ALA A 37 14.79 2.18 22.92
C ALA A 37 15.58 2.90 21.80
N LEU A 38 15.43 4.22 21.69
CA LEU A 38 16.09 5.02 20.67
C LEU A 38 17.56 5.22 21.02
N LYS A 39 18.45 5.10 20.03
CA LYS A 39 19.87 5.43 20.24
C LYS A 39 20.02 6.96 20.37
N PRO A 40 21.04 7.44 21.09
CA PRO A 40 21.31 8.89 21.20
C PRO A 40 21.41 9.58 19.83
N ASP A 41 22.04 8.92 18.85
CA ASP A 41 22.18 9.44 17.48
C ASP A 41 20.81 9.58 16.78
N ASP A 42 19.90 8.62 16.95
CA ASP A 42 18.55 8.67 16.36
C ASP A 42 17.77 9.89 16.91
N VAL A 43 17.88 10.12 18.23
CA VAL A 43 17.26 11.27 18.91
C VAL A 43 17.84 12.59 18.41
N LEU A 44 19.14 12.68 18.17
CA LEU A 44 19.79 13.88 17.63
C LEU A 44 19.37 14.14 16.17
N ILE A 45 19.36 13.12 15.32
CA ILE A 45 18.92 13.22 13.92
C ILE A 45 17.47 13.72 13.83
N LEU A 46 16.57 13.16 14.65
CA LEU A 46 15.17 13.60 14.71
C LEU A 46 15.04 15.01 15.28
N HIS A 47 15.75 15.33 16.37
CA HIS A 47 15.74 16.66 16.99
C HIS A 47 16.15 17.74 15.99
N ASP A 48 17.21 17.52 15.23
CA ASP A 48 17.74 18.51 14.29
C ASP A 48 16.84 18.67 13.06
N ALA A 49 16.25 17.57 12.57
CA ALA A 49 15.24 17.62 11.51
C ALA A 49 13.97 18.38 11.97
N PHE A 50 13.46 18.09 13.16
CA PHE A 50 12.27 18.75 13.71
C PHE A 50 12.54 20.23 14.05
N THR A 51 13.72 20.54 14.57
CA THR A 51 14.17 21.92 14.79
C THR A 51 14.20 22.70 13.46
N ALA A 52 14.69 22.09 12.38
CA ALA A 52 14.60 22.71 11.06
C ALA A 52 13.12 22.94 10.65
N PHE A 53 12.27 21.90 10.69
CA PHE A 53 10.86 21.98 10.31
C PHE A 53 10.09 23.08 11.04
N ALA A 54 10.35 23.28 12.34
CA ALA A 54 9.73 24.31 13.17
C ALA A 54 10.24 25.72 12.84
N LEU A 55 11.53 25.88 12.56
CA LEU A 55 12.13 27.22 12.34
C LEU A 55 11.78 27.84 10.98
N ASN A 56 11.51 27.04 9.95
CA ASN A 56 11.44 27.57 8.58
C ASN A 56 10.58 26.73 7.59
N PRO A 57 9.27 26.49 7.84
CA PRO A 57 8.43 25.65 6.97
C PRO A 57 8.47 26.06 5.49
N SER A 58 8.38 27.37 5.24
CA SER A 58 8.35 27.96 3.90
C SER A 58 9.72 27.96 3.19
N ASN A 59 10.82 27.99 3.95
CA ASN A 59 12.17 28.10 3.41
C ASN A 59 12.84 26.73 3.19
N ILE A 60 12.27 25.66 3.75
CA ILE A 60 12.77 24.27 3.61
C ILE A 60 12.21 23.58 2.34
N GLY A 61 11.29 24.24 1.62
CA GLY A 61 10.71 23.69 0.39
C GLY A 61 9.62 22.64 0.61
N ILE A 62 9.12 22.50 1.84
CA ILE A 62 8.00 21.59 2.16
C ILE A 62 6.71 22.21 1.62
N SER A 63 6.39 21.93 0.36
CA SER A 63 5.11 22.29 -0.24
C SER A 63 4.03 21.24 0.11
N LEU A 64 2.74 21.59 -0.02
CA LEU A 64 1.66 20.64 0.23
C LEU A 64 1.73 19.35 -0.64
N PRO A 65 2.13 19.39 -1.93
CA PRO A 65 2.45 18.18 -2.70
C PRO A 65 3.58 17.33 -2.07
N VAL A 66 4.68 17.95 -1.63
CA VAL A 66 5.79 17.25 -0.95
C VAL A 66 5.33 16.63 0.36
N LEU A 67 4.48 17.33 1.12
CA LEU A 67 3.90 16.84 2.37
C LEU A 67 2.99 15.62 2.17
N ARG A 68 2.22 15.61 1.07
CA ARG A 68 1.37 14.47 0.64
C ARG A 68 2.20 13.28 0.16
N TYR A 69 3.24 13.53 -0.65
CA TYR A 69 4.13 12.48 -1.18
C TYR A 69 4.95 11.80 -0.08
N SER A 70 5.58 12.60 0.78
CA SER A 70 6.47 12.11 1.84
C SER A 70 5.74 11.53 3.04
N ARG A 71 4.49 11.98 3.31
CA ARG A 71 3.68 11.59 4.48
C ARG A 71 4.35 11.92 5.82
N ILE A 72 5.37 12.79 5.85
CA ILE A 72 6.11 13.15 7.07
C ILE A 72 5.19 13.74 8.16
N HIS A 73 4.13 14.46 7.76
CA HIS A 73 3.07 14.92 8.67
C HIS A 73 2.41 13.79 9.48
N ARG A 74 2.21 12.60 8.90
CA ARG A 74 1.66 11.44 9.62
C ARG A 74 2.66 10.85 10.61
N ALA A 75 3.95 10.88 10.29
CA ALA A 75 5.02 10.45 11.21
C ALA A 75 5.10 11.38 12.45
N ILE A 76 5.08 12.70 12.23
CA ILE A 76 5.08 13.71 13.29
C ILE A 76 3.81 13.60 14.17
N GLN A 77 2.63 13.41 13.56
CA GLN A 77 1.38 13.16 14.29
C GLN A 77 1.42 11.87 15.14
N ILE A 78 2.18 10.84 14.75
CA ILE A 78 2.34 9.61 15.53
C ILE A 78 3.18 9.86 16.79
N ILE A 79 4.26 10.64 16.69
CA ILE A 79 5.11 11.01 17.83
C ILE A 79 4.31 11.85 18.83
N ALA A 80 3.71 12.95 18.36
CA ALA A 80 2.90 13.87 19.17
C ALA A 80 1.77 13.15 19.94
N ARG A 81 0.98 12.31 19.25
CA ARG A 81 -0.16 11.60 19.86
C ARG A 81 0.24 10.48 20.83
N LYS A 82 1.50 10.03 20.82
CA LYS A 82 2.02 8.96 21.69
C LYS A 82 2.95 9.52 22.76
N ALA A 83 2.56 10.64 23.37
CA ALA A 83 3.35 11.44 24.31
C ALA A 83 3.97 10.69 25.52
N THR A 84 3.47 9.50 25.88
CA THR A 84 4.04 8.69 26.98
C THR A 84 5.16 7.74 26.54
N ARG A 85 5.38 7.56 25.23
CA ARG A 85 6.31 6.56 24.69
C ARG A 85 7.57 7.17 24.08
N TRP A 86 7.48 8.36 23.50
CA TRP A 86 8.60 9.05 22.87
C TRP A 86 9.35 9.96 23.87
N PRO A 87 10.62 10.36 23.61
CA PRO A 87 11.31 11.36 24.41
C PRO A 87 10.56 12.71 24.42
N GLY A 88 10.27 13.25 25.60
CA GLY A 88 9.43 14.45 25.79
C GLY A 88 9.78 15.62 24.87
N ARG A 89 11.08 15.95 24.74
CA ARG A 89 11.54 17.05 23.88
C ARG A 89 11.25 16.85 22.38
N LEU A 90 11.14 15.61 21.90
CA LEU A 90 10.72 15.35 20.51
C LEU A 90 9.20 15.53 20.36
N ILE A 91 8.42 15.19 21.38
CA ILE A 91 6.96 15.41 21.42
C ILE A 91 6.67 16.92 21.40
N ASP A 92 7.32 17.69 22.28
CA ASP A 92 7.18 19.16 22.33
C ASP A 92 7.44 19.80 20.95
N LEU A 93 8.52 19.38 20.27
CA LEU A 93 8.85 19.84 18.92
C LEU A 93 7.81 19.40 17.87
N CYS A 94 7.28 18.17 17.97
CA CYS A 94 6.24 17.70 17.07
C CYS A 94 4.92 18.46 17.25
N ASP A 95 4.54 18.82 18.47
CA ASP A 95 3.36 19.64 18.76
C ASP A 95 3.54 21.07 18.20
N ASP A 96 4.70 21.70 18.41
CA ASP A 96 5.05 23.00 17.80
C ASP A 96 4.95 22.94 16.26
N ILE A 97 5.49 21.90 15.63
CA ILE A 97 5.41 21.70 14.17
C ILE A 97 3.96 21.52 13.71
N ILE A 98 3.15 20.73 14.41
CA ILE A 98 1.74 20.52 14.06
C ILE A 98 0.99 21.87 14.09
N VAL A 99 1.17 22.68 15.13
CA VAL A 99 0.53 24.01 15.22
C VAL A 99 0.93 24.91 14.05
N ILE A 100 2.22 24.94 13.69
CA ILE A 100 2.72 25.77 12.58
C ILE A 100 2.19 25.26 11.23
N TRP A 101 2.21 23.94 10.99
CA TRP A 101 1.77 23.35 9.74
C TRP A 101 0.25 23.41 9.55
N GLU A 102 -0.54 23.30 10.63
CA GLU A 102 -2.00 23.47 10.57
C GLU A 102 -2.42 24.92 10.29
N GLN A 103 -1.61 25.91 10.70
CA GLN A 103 -1.82 27.32 10.30
C GLN A 103 -1.54 27.55 8.81
N LEU A 104 -0.61 26.80 8.20
CA LEU A 104 -0.21 26.97 6.81
C LEU A 104 -1.10 26.20 5.81
N TRP A 105 -1.55 24.99 6.17
CA TRP A 105 -2.23 24.08 5.25
C TRP A 105 -3.61 23.61 5.72
N GLY A 106 -4.09 24.10 6.87
CA GLY A 106 -5.29 23.57 7.53
C GLY A 106 -5.01 22.26 8.27
N PRO A 107 -6.05 21.63 8.87
CA PRO A 107 -5.87 20.48 9.74
C PRO A 107 -5.07 19.36 9.06
N LEU A 108 -4.00 18.87 9.70
CA LEU A 108 -3.09 17.89 9.10
C LEU A 108 -3.77 16.53 8.89
N ASN A 109 -4.88 16.27 9.58
CA ASN A 109 -5.74 15.12 9.30
C ASN A 109 -6.41 15.20 7.92
N ASP A 110 -6.76 16.39 7.46
CA ASP A 110 -7.48 16.68 6.22
C ASP A 110 -6.55 16.76 5.00
N VAL A 111 -5.23 16.63 5.22
CA VAL A 111 -4.24 16.40 4.16
C VAL A 111 -4.49 15.01 3.57
N GLN A 112 -5.39 14.99 2.58
CA GLN A 112 -5.79 13.80 1.84
C GLN A 112 -4.64 13.28 0.98
N LEU A 113 -4.58 11.95 0.89
CA LEU A 113 -3.73 11.23 -0.03
C LEU A 113 -4.27 11.40 -1.45
N ILE A 114 -3.42 11.88 -2.36
CA ILE A 114 -3.76 11.97 -3.77
C ILE A 114 -3.19 10.72 -4.43
N LEU A 115 -4.05 9.77 -4.79
CA LEU A 115 -3.61 8.52 -5.42
C LEU A 115 -3.37 8.70 -6.93
N TYR A 116 -4.23 9.45 -7.62
CA TYR A 116 -4.27 9.57 -9.09
C TYR A 116 -3.78 10.91 -9.65
N GLY A 117 -3.75 11.97 -8.83
CA GLY A 117 -3.24 13.27 -9.21
C GLY A 117 -1.73 13.41 -8.96
N GLU A 118 -1.19 14.58 -9.22
CA GLU A 118 0.24 14.88 -9.13
C GLU A 118 0.90 14.43 -7.81
N GLY A 119 2.03 13.73 -7.93
CA GLY A 119 2.75 13.10 -6.83
C GLY A 119 2.14 11.79 -6.29
N GLY A 120 1.00 11.35 -6.80
CA GLY A 120 0.33 10.11 -6.38
C GLY A 120 0.92 8.83 -6.96
N ARG A 121 0.80 7.70 -6.24
CA ARG A 121 1.35 6.40 -6.69
C ARG A 121 0.77 5.92 -8.03
N LEU A 122 -0.49 6.26 -8.33
CA LEU A 122 -1.16 5.89 -9.58
C LEU A 122 -1.18 7.03 -10.62
N TRP A 123 -0.48 8.13 -10.37
CA TRP A 123 -0.33 9.21 -11.33
C TRP A 123 0.39 8.73 -12.59
N HIS A 124 -0.15 9.02 -13.78
CA HIS A 124 0.25 8.46 -15.08
C HIS A 124 0.18 6.92 -15.23
N VAL A 125 -0.03 6.17 -14.16
CA VAL A 125 -0.20 4.71 -14.14
C VAL A 125 -1.63 4.33 -14.53
N MET A 126 -2.64 4.97 -13.94
CA MET A 126 -4.04 4.66 -14.23
C MET A 126 -4.93 5.90 -14.09
N LYS A 127 -6.00 5.98 -14.87
CA LYS A 127 -7.01 7.04 -14.71
C LYS A 127 -8.01 6.66 -13.61
N PRO A 128 -8.61 7.62 -12.89
CA PRO A 128 -9.78 7.35 -12.05
C PRO A 128 -10.91 6.69 -12.84
N GLY A 129 -11.69 5.82 -12.18
CA GLY A 129 -12.86 5.14 -12.76
C GLY A 129 -12.63 3.69 -13.18
N TYR A 130 -11.39 3.27 -13.44
CA TYR A 130 -11.07 1.88 -13.84
C TYR A 130 -10.77 1.03 -12.59
N PHE A 131 -11.76 0.23 -12.13
CA PHE A 131 -11.65 -0.56 -10.88
C PHE A 131 -11.87 -2.07 -11.02
N THR A 132 -12.19 -2.55 -12.23
CA THR A 132 -12.18 -3.98 -12.58
C THR A 132 -10.90 -4.30 -13.36
N HIS A 133 -10.40 -5.53 -13.21
CA HIS A 133 -9.19 -5.96 -13.91
C HIS A 133 -9.38 -5.94 -15.43
N GLU A 134 -10.52 -6.45 -15.93
CA GLU A 134 -10.84 -6.48 -17.37
C GLU A 134 -10.84 -5.10 -18.02
N GLU A 135 -11.50 -4.10 -17.41
CA GLU A 135 -11.52 -2.74 -17.95
C GLU A 135 -10.13 -2.12 -17.94
N THR A 136 -9.38 -2.35 -16.86
CA THR A 136 -8.03 -1.80 -16.69
C THR A 136 -7.05 -2.40 -17.71
N VAL A 137 -7.04 -3.73 -17.88
CA VAL A 137 -6.23 -4.43 -18.89
C VAL A 137 -6.65 -4.03 -20.31
N ARG A 138 -7.96 -3.94 -20.59
CA ARG A 138 -8.49 -3.47 -21.88
C ARG A 138 -8.04 -2.05 -22.21
N GLN A 139 -8.01 -1.16 -21.21
CA GLN A 139 -7.55 0.21 -21.37
C GLN A 139 -6.05 0.27 -21.65
N TRP A 140 -5.20 -0.45 -20.89
CA TRP A 140 -3.75 -0.46 -21.14
C TRP A 140 -3.38 -1.08 -22.47
N LYS A 141 -4.01 -2.19 -22.89
CA LYS A 141 -3.81 -2.76 -24.24
C LYS A 141 -4.21 -1.77 -25.34
N LYS A 142 -5.25 -0.94 -25.14
CA LYS A 142 -5.62 0.14 -26.07
C LYS A 142 -4.57 1.25 -26.10
N GLU A 143 -4.08 1.69 -24.93
CA GLU A 143 -3.07 2.75 -24.81
C GLU A 143 -1.73 2.32 -25.42
N GLN A 144 -1.28 1.08 -25.22
CA GLN A 144 -0.09 0.54 -25.90
C GLN A 144 -0.24 0.49 -27.42
N ARG A 145 -1.34 -0.05 -27.95
CA ARG A 145 -1.60 -0.06 -29.41
C ARG A 145 -1.61 1.34 -30.03
N THR A 146 -1.85 2.38 -29.22
CA THR A 146 -1.82 3.77 -29.67
C THR A 146 -0.39 4.33 -29.71
N ARG A 147 0.53 3.79 -28.91
CA ARG A 147 1.96 4.14 -28.92
C ARG A 147 2.69 3.46 -30.09
N ARG A 148 2.58 4.04 -31.29
CA ARG A 148 3.30 3.57 -32.49
C ARG A 148 4.80 3.40 -32.20
N GLY A 149 5.33 2.20 -32.46
CA GLY A 149 6.77 1.90 -32.37
C GLY A 149 7.30 1.58 -30.98
N ALA A 150 6.45 1.56 -29.93
CA ALA A 150 6.84 0.96 -28.66
C ALA A 150 6.82 -0.58 -28.78
N PRO A 151 7.82 -1.31 -28.24
CA PRO A 151 7.75 -2.76 -28.11
C PRO A 151 6.58 -3.17 -27.20
N ASP A 152 6.05 -4.37 -27.38
CA ASP A 152 4.92 -4.83 -26.56
C ASP A 152 5.37 -5.31 -25.17
N ILE A 153 5.63 -4.33 -24.32
CA ILE A 153 6.09 -4.49 -22.93
C ILE A 153 5.11 -5.28 -22.05
N LEU A 154 3.84 -5.45 -22.46
CA LEU A 154 2.86 -6.24 -21.69
C LEU A 154 2.66 -7.65 -22.25
N GLU A 155 3.02 -7.90 -23.51
CA GLU A 155 2.92 -9.23 -24.12
C GLU A 155 4.26 -9.99 -24.20
N GLU A 156 5.42 -9.34 -24.33
CA GLU A 156 6.71 -10.05 -24.48
C GLU A 156 7.56 -10.09 -23.19
N GLN A 157 7.97 -8.94 -22.65
CA GLN A 157 8.88 -8.86 -21.49
C GLN A 157 8.43 -9.67 -20.25
N PRO A 158 7.15 -9.69 -19.83
CA PRO A 158 6.76 -10.38 -18.60
C PRO A 158 6.77 -11.91 -18.75
N MET A 159 6.96 -12.42 -19.97
CA MET A 159 7.10 -13.85 -20.26
C MET A 159 8.55 -14.35 -20.16
N GLU A 160 9.53 -13.46 -20.06
CA GLU A 160 10.93 -13.82 -19.85
C GLU A 160 11.13 -14.43 -18.44
N HIS A 161 12.12 -15.31 -18.30
CA HIS A 161 12.49 -15.92 -17.02
C HIS A 161 13.45 -15.01 -16.21
N GLY A 162 13.51 -15.18 -14.89
CA GLY A 162 14.41 -14.40 -14.03
C GLY A 162 13.83 -13.07 -13.52
N HIS A 163 14.69 -12.12 -13.14
CA HIS A 163 14.29 -10.95 -12.34
C HIS A 163 13.57 -9.83 -13.10
N LEU A 164 13.78 -9.69 -14.42
CA LEU A 164 13.25 -8.58 -15.24
C LEU A 164 13.50 -7.17 -14.65
N SER A 165 14.66 -6.97 -14.02
CA SER A 165 15.02 -5.76 -13.26
C SER A 165 14.15 -5.46 -12.00
N PHE A 166 13.22 -6.33 -11.63
CA PHE A 166 12.47 -6.20 -10.37
C PHE A 166 13.32 -6.64 -9.17
N THR A 167 13.24 -5.85 -8.11
CA THR A 167 13.93 -6.10 -6.84
C THR A 167 12.94 -6.73 -5.86
N PRO A 168 13.30 -7.82 -5.16
CA PRO A 168 12.44 -8.39 -4.11
C PRO A 168 12.04 -7.33 -3.06
N GLY A 169 10.82 -7.45 -2.53
CA GLY A 169 10.18 -6.43 -1.69
C GLY A 169 9.30 -5.46 -2.48
N GLN A 170 9.50 -5.30 -3.80
CA GLN A 170 8.60 -4.47 -4.62
C GLN A 170 7.14 -4.91 -4.46
N TRP A 171 6.27 -3.92 -4.31
CA TRP A 171 4.89 -4.08 -3.89
C TRP A 171 3.93 -3.29 -4.78
N TRP A 172 2.75 -3.88 -5.03
CA TRP A 172 1.68 -3.26 -5.80
C TRP A 172 0.34 -3.37 -5.06
N ILE A 173 -0.54 -2.40 -5.30
CA ILE A 173 -1.88 -2.33 -4.71
C ILE A 173 -2.71 -3.58 -5.03
N ASN A 174 -2.56 -4.15 -6.22
CA ASN A 174 -3.21 -5.39 -6.63
C ASN A 174 -2.48 -6.04 -7.82
N GLN A 175 -2.95 -7.22 -8.19
CA GLN A 175 -2.45 -8.04 -9.30
C GLN A 175 -2.47 -7.34 -10.67
N SER A 176 -3.44 -6.46 -10.94
CA SER A 176 -3.48 -5.67 -12.19
C SER A 176 -2.30 -4.70 -12.29
N PHE A 177 -1.90 -4.07 -11.19
CA PHE A 177 -0.74 -3.16 -11.19
C PHE A 177 0.59 -3.92 -11.28
N ALA A 178 0.66 -5.15 -10.76
CA ALA A 178 1.81 -6.03 -11.01
C ALA A 178 1.87 -6.43 -12.50
N PHE A 179 0.73 -6.78 -13.12
CA PHE A 179 0.64 -7.00 -14.57
C PHE A 179 1.13 -5.77 -15.36
N GLN A 180 0.64 -4.58 -15.03
CA GLN A 180 1.02 -3.34 -15.70
C GLN A 180 2.52 -3.01 -15.58
N ALA A 181 3.11 -3.31 -14.42
CA ALA A 181 4.53 -3.10 -14.21
C ALA A 181 5.40 -4.01 -15.09
N GLY A 182 4.85 -5.12 -15.59
CA GLY A 182 5.54 -6.07 -16.46
C GLY A 182 6.23 -7.22 -15.72
N ILE A 183 5.89 -7.49 -14.46
CA ILE A 183 6.44 -8.65 -13.73
C ILE A 183 5.69 -9.97 -14.04
N ILE A 184 4.46 -9.86 -14.54
CA ILE A 184 3.54 -10.95 -14.95
C ILE A 184 2.69 -10.47 -16.14
N ASN A 185 2.23 -11.39 -17.02
CA ASN A 185 1.45 -11.12 -18.25
C ASN A 185 0.02 -11.70 -18.24
N ASP A 186 -0.21 -12.83 -17.58
CA ASP A 186 -1.52 -13.47 -17.46
C ASP A 186 -1.82 -13.79 -16.00
N VAL A 187 -2.99 -13.37 -15.53
CA VAL A 187 -3.32 -13.47 -14.12
C VAL A 187 -4.84 -13.41 -13.90
N GLY A 188 -5.48 -14.57 -13.97
CA GLY A 188 -6.82 -14.76 -13.42
C GLY A 188 -6.87 -14.32 -11.95
N HIS A 189 -8.00 -13.75 -11.52
CA HIS A 189 -8.19 -13.07 -10.23
C HIS A 189 -7.81 -13.84 -8.95
N TYR A 190 -7.56 -15.14 -9.04
CA TYR A 190 -7.43 -16.07 -7.92
C TYR A 190 -5.99 -16.55 -7.66
N GLY A 191 -4.99 -15.96 -8.33
CA GLY A 191 -3.62 -16.48 -8.33
C GLY A 191 -3.47 -17.81 -9.09
N GLY A 192 -2.23 -18.25 -9.28
CA GLY A 192 -1.90 -19.46 -10.04
C GLY A 192 -0.53 -19.39 -10.71
N ILE A 193 -0.29 -20.33 -11.63
CA ILE A 193 0.97 -20.47 -12.36
C ILE A 193 0.92 -19.66 -13.66
N VAL A 194 1.95 -18.85 -13.90
CA VAL A 194 2.10 -18.05 -15.13
C VAL A 194 3.23 -18.66 -15.98
N TYR A 195 2.90 -18.99 -17.23
CA TYR A 195 3.76 -19.80 -18.11
C TYR A 195 3.60 -19.45 -19.59
N ASN A 196 4.53 -19.92 -20.41
CA ASN A 196 4.51 -19.84 -21.88
C ASN A 196 4.95 -21.20 -22.47
N GLU A 197 5.39 -21.21 -23.73
CA GLU A 197 5.92 -22.40 -24.38
C GLU A 197 7.26 -22.88 -23.79
N GLY A 198 8.11 -21.96 -23.32
CA GLY A 198 9.43 -22.24 -22.74
C GLY A 198 9.38 -22.76 -21.30
N GLY A 199 8.38 -22.36 -20.51
CA GLY A 199 8.19 -22.87 -19.15
C GLY A 199 7.31 -21.98 -18.28
N ALA A 200 7.32 -22.23 -16.98
CA ALA A 200 6.76 -21.32 -15.99
C ALA A 200 7.81 -20.27 -15.58
N TYR A 201 7.41 -19.01 -15.48
CA TYR A 201 8.29 -17.90 -15.09
C TYR A 201 7.81 -17.15 -13.85
N ALA A 202 6.52 -17.25 -13.50
CA ALA A 202 6.00 -16.68 -12.26
C ALA A 202 4.92 -17.57 -11.61
N ILE A 203 4.75 -17.44 -10.30
CA ILE A 203 3.62 -17.97 -9.54
C ILE A 203 3.08 -16.84 -8.67
N VAL A 204 1.76 -16.62 -8.72
CA VAL A 204 1.04 -15.70 -7.85
C VAL A 204 0.28 -16.52 -6.81
N LEU A 205 0.73 -16.49 -5.56
CA LEU A 205 0.20 -17.27 -4.45
C LEU A 205 -0.96 -16.52 -3.79
N ALA A 206 -2.14 -17.15 -3.72
CA ALA A 206 -3.32 -16.64 -3.01
C ALA A 206 -4.10 -17.76 -2.30
N GLY A 207 -5.05 -17.42 -1.41
CA GLY A 207 -5.89 -18.42 -0.74
C GLY A 207 -5.07 -19.47 0.02
N SER A 208 -5.29 -20.76 -0.25
CA SER A 208 -4.55 -21.88 0.35
C SER A 208 -3.44 -22.42 -0.58
N ASP A 209 -2.89 -21.59 -1.47
CA ASP A 209 -1.86 -22.03 -2.43
C ASP A 209 -0.52 -22.38 -1.74
N GLU A 210 -0.20 -21.79 -0.58
CA GLU A 210 1.02 -22.07 0.19
C GLU A 210 0.71 -22.89 1.45
N PHE A 211 1.51 -23.92 1.74
CA PHE A 211 1.43 -24.73 2.96
C PHE A 211 2.82 -25.24 3.41
N ASN A 212 2.92 -25.75 4.65
CA ASN A 212 4.17 -26.23 5.26
C ASN A 212 5.34 -25.25 5.04
N SER A 213 5.13 -24.01 5.46
CA SER A 213 6.02 -22.86 5.22
C SER A 213 6.56 -22.34 6.55
N ASP A 214 7.43 -23.15 7.17
CA ASP A 214 8.10 -22.80 8.44
C ASP A 214 9.17 -21.71 8.23
N ASP A 215 9.66 -21.57 6.99
CA ASP A 215 10.67 -20.61 6.53
C ASP A 215 10.13 -19.84 5.31
N PRO A 216 10.16 -18.50 5.29
CA PRO A 216 9.66 -17.70 4.15
C PRO A 216 10.39 -17.99 2.83
N ASN A 217 11.62 -18.52 2.89
CA ASN A 217 12.44 -18.86 1.71
C ASN A 217 12.12 -20.25 1.13
N SER A 218 11.41 -21.13 1.85
CA SER A 218 11.25 -22.54 1.48
C SER A 218 9.87 -23.08 1.86
N PHE A 219 9.02 -23.37 0.88
CA PHE A 219 7.60 -23.69 1.11
C PHE A 219 7.05 -24.69 0.10
N TRP A 220 5.91 -25.31 0.42
CA TRP A 220 5.15 -26.11 -0.53
C TRP A 220 4.05 -25.28 -1.19
N PHE A 221 3.98 -25.38 -2.51
CA PHE A 221 2.93 -24.81 -3.34
C PHE A 221 1.96 -25.91 -3.78
N HIS A 222 0.68 -25.74 -3.45
CA HIS A 222 -0.42 -26.62 -3.85
C HIS A 222 -1.00 -26.15 -5.18
N THR A 223 -0.90 -26.98 -6.23
CA THR A 223 -1.47 -26.62 -7.55
C THR A 223 -2.98 -26.81 -7.59
N LYS A 224 -3.69 -25.91 -8.28
CA LYS A 224 -5.15 -26.03 -8.41
C LYS A 224 -5.53 -27.21 -9.30
N PRO A 225 -6.60 -27.97 -8.98
CA PRO A 225 -7.13 -28.99 -9.89
C PRO A 225 -7.39 -28.38 -11.27
N GLY A 226 -6.95 -29.06 -12.33
CA GLY A 226 -7.05 -28.56 -13.71
C GLY A 226 -6.01 -27.51 -14.15
N ASP A 227 -5.17 -26.93 -13.28
CA ASP A 227 -4.16 -25.93 -13.69
C ASP A 227 -3.18 -26.53 -14.72
N LYS A 228 -3.05 -25.92 -15.90
CA LYS A 228 -2.18 -26.41 -16.98
C LYS A 228 -0.70 -26.10 -16.74
N GLY A 229 -0.39 -25.07 -15.96
CA GLY A 229 0.97 -24.64 -15.65
C GLY A 229 1.74 -25.65 -14.79
N LYS A 230 1.06 -26.57 -14.08
CA LYS A 230 1.72 -27.58 -13.23
C LYS A 230 2.67 -28.49 -14.00
N TYR A 231 2.36 -28.80 -15.25
CA TYR A 231 3.24 -29.57 -16.14
C TYR A 231 4.47 -28.76 -16.57
N ARG A 232 4.40 -27.42 -16.59
CA ARG A 232 5.55 -26.55 -16.90
C ARG A 232 6.50 -26.41 -15.70
N LEU A 233 5.99 -26.54 -14.48
CA LEU A 233 6.80 -26.60 -13.25
C LEU A 233 7.50 -27.95 -13.02
N THR A 234 6.93 -29.03 -13.57
CA THR A 234 7.34 -30.42 -13.27
C THR A 234 7.83 -31.21 -14.49
N ALA A 235 8.03 -30.53 -15.62
CA ALA A 235 8.63 -31.13 -16.79
C ALA A 235 10.09 -31.56 -16.50
N ALA A 236 10.48 -32.68 -17.10
CA ALA A 236 11.79 -33.29 -16.89
C ALA A 236 12.93 -32.57 -17.62
N ASP A 237 12.62 -31.63 -18.52
CA ASP A 237 13.63 -30.85 -19.22
C ASP A 237 14.39 -29.95 -18.22
N ALA A 238 15.71 -29.89 -18.38
CA ALA A 238 16.53 -28.91 -17.67
C ALA A 238 16.09 -27.48 -17.99
N ASN A 239 15.65 -27.22 -19.23
CA ASN A 239 15.16 -25.91 -19.64
C ASN A 239 13.84 -25.54 -18.94
N SER A 240 12.97 -26.49 -18.57
CA SER A 240 11.73 -26.14 -17.86
C SER A 240 11.93 -25.72 -16.39
N ARG A 241 13.14 -25.86 -15.84
CA ARG A 241 13.45 -25.56 -14.42
C ARG A 241 14.14 -24.21 -14.21
N TYR A 242 13.82 -23.23 -15.06
CA TYR A 242 14.26 -21.84 -14.86
C TYR A 242 13.80 -21.28 -13.49
N PRO A 243 14.52 -20.30 -12.92
CA PRO A 243 14.08 -19.59 -11.73
C PRO A 243 12.73 -18.87 -11.95
N ILE A 244 11.85 -19.00 -10.96
CA ILE A 244 10.45 -18.58 -11.00
C ILE A 244 10.25 -17.39 -10.07
N ARG A 245 9.62 -16.33 -10.56
CA ARG A 245 9.21 -15.18 -9.75
C ARG A 245 8.06 -15.57 -8.83
N ILE A 246 8.25 -15.48 -7.51
CA ILE A 246 7.18 -15.71 -6.54
C ILE A 246 6.58 -14.38 -6.11
N LEU A 247 5.26 -14.24 -6.27
CA LEU A 247 4.50 -13.11 -5.74
C LEU A 247 3.48 -13.61 -4.72
N ARG A 248 3.51 -13.08 -3.49
CA ARG A 248 2.53 -13.39 -2.44
C ARG A 248 1.45 -12.30 -2.40
N THR A 249 0.17 -12.67 -2.41
CA THR A 249 -0.94 -11.72 -2.19
C THR A 249 -1.31 -11.64 -0.71
N HIS A 250 -1.97 -10.55 -0.30
CA HIS A 250 -2.57 -10.42 1.03
C HIS A 250 -3.79 -11.32 1.29
N THR A 251 -4.25 -12.06 0.26
CA THR A 251 -5.35 -13.04 0.38
C THR A 251 -4.83 -14.46 0.57
N LEU A 252 -3.51 -14.63 0.72
CA LEU A 252 -2.84 -15.89 1.01
C LEU A 252 -2.91 -16.22 2.51
N HIS A 253 -3.32 -17.43 2.85
CA HIS A 253 -3.36 -17.97 4.21
C HIS A 253 -1.97 -18.42 4.69
N SER A 254 -1.00 -17.51 4.62
CA SER A 254 0.41 -17.73 4.97
C SER A 254 0.87 -16.65 5.94
N PRO A 255 1.65 -16.96 6.99
CA PRO A 255 2.21 -15.94 7.88
C PRO A 255 3.16 -14.97 7.15
N TRP A 256 3.68 -15.37 5.98
CA TRP A 256 4.58 -14.58 5.14
C TRP A 256 3.85 -13.69 4.13
N ALA A 257 2.51 -13.74 4.07
CA ALA A 257 1.71 -12.91 3.19
C ALA A 257 1.87 -11.41 3.52
N PRO A 258 1.95 -10.51 2.51
CA PRO A 258 1.95 -9.07 2.77
C PRO A 258 0.61 -8.64 3.39
N LYS A 259 0.64 -7.71 4.35
CA LYS A 259 -0.58 -7.25 5.07
C LYS A 259 -1.70 -6.72 4.15
N VAL A 260 -1.33 -6.17 2.99
CA VAL A 260 -2.23 -5.69 1.93
C VAL A 260 -1.55 -5.82 0.56
N GLY A 261 -2.32 -5.78 -0.53
CA GLY A 261 -1.80 -5.79 -1.91
C GLY A 261 -1.14 -7.11 -2.35
N ILE A 262 -0.07 -6.99 -3.13
CA ILE A 262 0.76 -8.10 -3.66
C ILE A 262 2.24 -7.69 -3.62
N ARG A 263 3.12 -8.60 -3.19
CA ARG A 263 4.57 -8.37 -3.04
C ARG A 263 5.37 -9.39 -3.85
N TYR A 264 6.47 -8.97 -4.46
CA TYR A 264 7.43 -9.86 -5.12
C TYR A 264 8.50 -10.30 -4.12
N ASP A 265 8.61 -11.61 -3.88
CA ASP A 265 9.48 -12.17 -2.83
C ASP A 265 10.82 -12.69 -3.39
N GLY A 266 10.95 -12.71 -4.71
CA GLY A 266 12.16 -13.08 -5.45
C GLY A 266 12.02 -14.36 -6.26
N LEU A 267 13.15 -14.75 -6.85
CA LEU A 267 13.31 -15.98 -7.61
C LEU A 267 13.42 -17.19 -6.70
N HIS A 268 12.66 -18.24 -7.04
CA HIS A 268 12.72 -19.55 -6.42
C HIS A 268 12.94 -20.62 -7.50
N LYS A 269 13.60 -21.72 -7.13
CA LYS A 269 13.72 -22.91 -7.96
C LYS A 269 12.83 -24.02 -7.41
N VAL A 270 12.29 -24.82 -8.32
CA VAL A 270 11.60 -26.07 -7.97
C VAL A 270 12.66 -27.09 -7.56
N THR A 271 12.59 -27.58 -6.32
CA THR A 271 13.58 -28.53 -5.77
C THR A 271 13.02 -29.94 -5.60
N ARG A 272 11.72 -30.07 -5.32
CA ARG A 272 11.01 -31.35 -5.22
C ARG A 272 9.55 -31.16 -5.70
N TRP A 273 8.90 -32.27 -6.07
CA TRP A 273 7.45 -32.31 -6.23
C TRP A 273 6.95 -33.71 -5.90
N PHE A 274 5.66 -33.84 -5.62
CA PHE A 274 4.97 -35.12 -5.64
C PHE A 274 3.56 -34.96 -6.20
N ILE A 275 2.98 -36.06 -6.66
CA ILE A 275 1.67 -36.10 -7.31
C ILE A 275 0.70 -36.85 -6.40
N LYS A 276 -0.46 -36.25 -6.13
CA LYS A 276 -1.60 -36.86 -5.45
C LYS A 276 -2.77 -36.95 -6.42
N MET A 277 -3.69 -37.89 -6.18
CA MET A 277 -4.98 -37.93 -6.85
C MET A 277 -6.05 -37.43 -5.89
N GLN A 278 -6.79 -36.39 -6.28
CA GLN A 278 -7.86 -35.77 -5.49
C GLN A 278 -9.09 -35.61 -6.39
N ASN A 279 -10.23 -36.16 -5.97
CA ASN A 279 -11.49 -36.11 -6.73
C ASN A 279 -11.36 -36.56 -8.20
N GLY A 280 -10.53 -37.58 -8.46
CA GLY A 280 -10.25 -38.10 -9.81
C GLY A 280 -9.34 -37.23 -10.68
N GLN A 281 -8.76 -36.15 -10.14
CA GLN A 281 -7.81 -35.28 -10.83
C GLN A 281 -6.41 -35.36 -10.19
N PHE A 282 -5.37 -35.24 -11.02
CA PHE A 282 -4.00 -35.15 -10.53
C PHE A 282 -3.69 -33.74 -10.03
N VAL A 283 -3.31 -33.68 -8.76
CA VAL A 283 -2.85 -32.47 -8.06
C VAL A 283 -1.38 -32.63 -7.72
N TYR A 284 -0.61 -31.57 -7.95
CA TYR A 284 0.83 -31.54 -7.76
C TYR A 284 1.13 -30.63 -6.59
N ASP A 285 1.90 -31.13 -5.63
CA ASP A 285 2.46 -30.30 -4.55
C ASP A 285 3.95 -30.13 -4.84
N ILE A 286 4.41 -28.89 -4.85
CA ILE A 286 5.70 -28.50 -5.43
C ILE A 286 6.50 -27.75 -4.36
N TYR A 287 7.67 -28.26 -4.02
CA TYR A 287 8.57 -27.63 -3.07
C TYR A 287 9.44 -26.60 -3.78
N LEU A 288 9.33 -25.35 -3.34
CA LEU A 288 10.03 -24.20 -3.87
C LEU A 288 11.08 -23.75 -2.84
N THR A 289 12.27 -23.41 -3.33
CA THR A 289 13.37 -22.89 -2.50
C THR A 289 13.94 -21.65 -3.16
N ARG A 290 14.07 -20.57 -2.39
CA ARG A 290 14.58 -19.29 -2.86
C ARG A 290 16.01 -19.42 -3.40
N MET A 291 16.32 -18.69 -4.47
CA MET A 291 17.68 -18.59 -4.98
C MET A 291 18.55 -17.75 -4.04
N PRO A 292 19.84 -18.08 -3.86
CA PRO A 292 20.79 -17.23 -3.14
C PRO A 292 21.01 -15.90 -3.88
N ASP A 293 21.83 -15.02 -3.30
CA ASP A 293 22.32 -13.77 -3.92
C ASP A 293 21.22 -12.74 -4.26
N GLN A 294 20.09 -12.82 -3.55
CA GLN A 294 19.00 -11.85 -3.60
C GLN A 294 18.95 -11.02 -2.31
N ARG A 295 18.20 -9.90 -2.34
CA ARG A 295 17.89 -9.11 -1.13
C ARG A 295 17.46 -10.03 0.04
N PRO A 296 17.98 -9.85 1.27
CA PRO A 296 17.59 -10.63 2.44
C PRO A 296 16.07 -10.68 2.63
N MET A 297 15.55 -11.83 3.06
CA MET A 297 14.10 -12.01 3.18
C MET A 297 13.51 -11.12 4.28
N GLU A 298 14.30 -10.82 5.30
CA GLU A 298 14.00 -9.92 6.39
C GLU A 298 13.63 -8.52 5.88
N GLU A 299 14.39 -7.98 4.91
CA GLU A 299 14.08 -6.70 4.24
C GLU A 299 12.83 -6.81 3.37
N VAL A 300 12.63 -7.94 2.66
CA VAL A 300 11.46 -8.18 1.82
C VAL A 300 10.18 -8.18 2.67
N LEU A 301 10.21 -8.82 3.84
CA LEU A 301 9.07 -8.94 4.75
C LEU A 301 8.65 -7.61 5.41
N LEU A 302 9.49 -6.56 5.36
CA LEU A 302 9.10 -5.20 5.80
C LEU A 302 7.97 -4.61 4.93
N HIS A 303 7.83 -5.06 3.69
CA HIS A 303 6.79 -4.60 2.79
C HIS A 303 5.44 -5.32 3.02
N PRO A 304 4.30 -4.61 2.98
CA PRO A 304 4.16 -3.20 2.60
C PRO A 304 4.48 -2.22 3.74
N TRP A 305 5.23 -1.16 3.41
CA TRP A 305 5.52 -0.02 4.30
C TRP A 305 4.26 0.79 4.67
N ALA A 306 4.35 1.69 5.65
CA ALA A 306 3.21 2.49 6.10
C ALA A 306 2.56 3.32 4.98
N ASP A 307 3.36 3.85 4.07
CA ASP A 307 2.88 4.61 2.91
C ASP A 307 2.18 3.71 1.88
N GLU A 308 2.64 2.47 1.72
CA GLU A 308 2.01 1.44 0.86
C GLU A 308 0.67 0.96 1.42
N ARG A 309 0.61 0.76 2.75
CA ARG A 309 -0.63 0.43 3.47
C ARG A 309 -1.68 1.53 3.32
N GLU A 310 -1.25 2.79 3.36
CA GLU A 310 -2.09 3.96 3.10
C GLU A 310 -2.56 4.06 1.64
N ASP A 311 -1.69 3.85 0.66
CA ASP A 311 -2.05 3.83 -0.76
C ASP A 311 -3.10 2.74 -1.07
N TYR A 312 -2.98 1.57 -0.44
CA TYR A 312 -3.99 0.51 -0.53
C TYR A 312 -5.33 0.90 0.09
N ALA A 313 -5.31 1.50 1.29
CA ALA A 313 -6.52 1.92 1.99
C ALA A 313 -7.29 2.99 1.20
N GLU A 314 -6.58 3.97 0.62
CA GLU A 314 -7.19 5.00 -0.23
C GLU A 314 -7.72 4.41 -1.54
N TYR A 315 -6.98 3.50 -2.19
CA TYR A 315 -7.49 2.78 -3.37
C TYR A 315 -8.78 2.02 -3.07
N ARG A 316 -8.83 1.33 -1.92
CA ARG A 316 -10.02 0.60 -1.47
C ARG A 316 -11.19 1.54 -1.23
N ARG A 317 -10.99 2.64 -0.49
CA ARG A 317 -12.01 3.67 -0.22
C ARG A 317 -12.59 4.23 -1.51
N LEU A 318 -11.73 4.60 -2.46
CA LEU A 318 -12.16 5.08 -3.77
C LEU A 318 -12.99 4.00 -4.49
N ARG A 319 -12.49 2.77 -4.61
CA ARG A 319 -13.21 1.65 -5.25
C ARG A 319 -14.58 1.37 -4.64
N GLU A 320 -14.72 1.50 -3.31
CA GLU A 320 -16.00 1.37 -2.61
C GLU A 320 -16.96 2.53 -2.97
N THR A 321 -16.51 3.79 -2.92
CA THR A 321 -17.35 4.94 -3.31
C THR A 321 -17.83 4.90 -4.76
N TRP A 322 -17.02 4.40 -5.70
CA TRP A 322 -17.41 4.23 -7.10
C TRP A 322 -18.50 3.16 -7.26
N ARG A 323 -18.35 1.99 -6.63
CA ARG A 323 -19.37 0.92 -6.63
C ARG A 323 -20.71 1.40 -6.08
N GLU A 324 -20.70 2.20 -5.02
CA GLU A 324 -21.93 2.80 -4.49
C GLU A 324 -22.59 3.77 -5.47
N GLY A 325 -21.79 4.56 -6.19
CA GLY A 325 -22.25 5.43 -7.26
C GLY A 325 -22.95 4.64 -8.37
N ASP A 326 -22.31 3.58 -8.86
CA ASP A 326 -22.87 2.71 -9.90
C ASP A 326 -24.16 2.01 -9.43
N HIS A 327 -24.24 1.55 -8.19
CA HIS A 327 -25.47 0.97 -7.64
C HIS A 327 -26.61 2.00 -7.53
N LYS A 328 -26.31 3.26 -7.18
CA LYS A 328 -27.31 4.35 -7.16
C LYS A 328 -27.79 4.67 -8.58
N ASN A 329 -26.86 4.80 -9.52
CA ASN A 329 -27.15 5.05 -10.94
C ASN A 329 -27.96 3.90 -11.58
N ALA A 330 -27.62 2.65 -11.29
CA ALA A 330 -28.32 1.47 -11.80
C ALA A 330 -29.77 1.36 -11.28
N ARG A 331 -30.03 1.80 -10.03
CA ARG A 331 -31.39 1.89 -9.47
C ARG A 331 -32.21 3.06 -10.02
N GLN A 332 -31.55 4.11 -10.48
CA GLN A 332 -32.20 5.29 -11.09
C GLN A 332 -32.44 5.16 -12.59
N ARG A 333 -31.80 4.20 -13.28
CA ARG A 333 -32.19 3.84 -14.64
C ARG A 333 -33.62 3.30 -14.60
N PRO A 334 -34.61 3.96 -15.24
CA PRO A 334 -35.93 3.38 -15.35
C PRO A 334 -35.79 2.02 -16.06
N ARG A 335 -36.45 0.99 -15.53
CA ARG A 335 -36.61 -0.26 -16.29
C ARG A 335 -37.25 0.13 -17.61
N ALA A 336 -36.50 0.02 -18.70
CA ALA A 336 -37.08 0.10 -20.03
C ALA A 336 -38.17 -0.97 -20.08
N VAL A 337 -39.42 -0.52 -20.15
CA VAL A 337 -40.56 -1.40 -20.42
C VAL A 337 -40.23 -2.07 -21.74
N GLN A 338 -40.10 -3.39 -21.73
CA GLN A 338 -39.95 -4.16 -22.96
C GLN A 338 -41.26 -3.96 -23.74
N SER A 339 -41.24 -3.07 -24.72
CA SER A 339 -42.36 -2.81 -25.61
C SER A 339 -42.54 -4.04 -26.50
N SER A 340 -43.51 -4.87 -26.13
CA SER A 340 -44.02 -5.95 -26.96
C SER A 340 -44.95 -5.39 -28.04
N ASP A 341 -44.41 -5.18 -29.24
CA ASP A 341 -45.13 -4.96 -30.50
C ASP A 341 -44.26 -5.65 -31.59
N VAL A 342 -44.68 -6.65 -32.40
CA VAL A 342 -45.90 -6.81 -33.25
C VAL A 342 -45.87 -5.72 -34.34
N TYR A 343 -45.33 -5.90 -35.55
CA TYR A 343 -45.63 -6.85 -36.66
C TYR A 343 -44.37 -6.98 -37.61
N ASP A 344 -44.23 -7.85 -38.64
CA ASP A 344 -45.08 -8.92 -39.20
C ASP A 344 -44.35 -10.05 -39.99
N ASP A 345 -45.14 -11.09 -40.31
CA ASP A 345 -45.21 -12.06 -41.43
C ASP A 345 -44.16 -12.17 -42.59
N ALA A 346 -43.66 -13.40 -42.84
CA ALA A 346 -43.87 -14.16 -44.10
C ALA A 346 -42.99 -15.44 -44.25
N SER A 347 -43.62 -16.63 -44.24
CA SER A 347 -43.16 -17.90 -44.93
C SER A 347 -41.82 -18.56 -44.52
N SER A 348 -41.65 -19.89 -44.40
CA SER A 348 -42.53 -21.08 -44.35
C SER A 348 -41.70 -22.30 -43.88
N GLY A 349 -42.34 -23.38 -43.40
CA GLY A 349 -41.66 -24.67 -43.14
C GLY A 349 -42.26 -25.50 -42.01
N GLN A 350 -42.86 -26.64 -42.36
CA GLN A 350 -43.42 -27.65 -41.42
C GLN A 350 -42.29 -28.56 -40.87
N ALA A 351 -42.42 -29.44 -39.88
CA ALA A 351 -43.59 -30.09 -39.25
C ALA A 351 -43.24 -30.72 -37.87
N SER A 352 -44.27 -31.06 -37.06
CA SER A 352 -44.30 -32.12 -36.01
C SER A 352 -43.33 -32.01 -34.80
N ASP A 353 -43.63 -32.49 -33.58
CA ASP A 353 -44.77 -33.29 -33.07
C ASP A 353 -45.10 -32.96 -31.59
N GLN A 354 -46.16 -33.59 -31.06
CA GLN A 354 -46.76 -33.43 -29.73
C GLN A 354 -45.82 -33.98 -28.60
N SER A 355 -45.91 -33.62 -27.31
CA SER A 355 -47.07 -33.37 -26.44
C SER A 355 -46.66 -32.70 -25.11
N LEU A 356 -47.63 -32.15 -24.35
CA LEU A 356 -47.45 -31.50 -23.05
C LEU A 356 -48.22 -32.23 -21.92
N GLN A 357 -47.51 -32.41 -20.80
CA GLN A 357 -47.87 -32.14 -19.39
C GLN A 357 -49.30 -32.30 -18.86
N GLU A 358 -49.39 -32.97 -17.71
CA GLU A 358 -50.51 -32.89 -16.75
C GLU A 358 -50.27 -31.81 -15.67
N ASP A 359 -51.36 -31.09 -15.34
CA ASP A 359 -51.82 -30.64 -14.03
C ASP A 359 -50.86 -30.10 -12.94
N THR A 360 -51.07 -28.86 -12.49
CA THR A 360 -51.99 -28.57 -11.34
C THR A 360 -52.01 -27.09 -10.88
N ASN A 361 -53.19 -26.66 -10.41
CA ASN A 361 -53.48 -25.65 -9.36
C ASN A 361 -53.03 -24.18 -9.55
N ALA A 362 -53.95 -23.21 -9.72
CA ALA A 362 -54.97 -22.68 -8.78
C ALA A 362 -54.39 -21.70 -7.72
N ARG A 363 -54.63 -20.38 -7.82
CA ARG A 363 -55.87 -19.60 -7.59
C ARG A 363 -55.90 -18.97 -6.19
N MET A 364 -55.59 -17.67 -6.10
CA MET A 364 -56.30 -16.71 -5.25
C MET A 364 -56.18 -15.28 -5.82
N LYS A 365 -57.18 -14.43 -5.54
CA LYS A 365 -57.38 -13.07 -6.07
C LYS A 365 -57.43 -12.06 -4.90
N VAL A 366 -57.65 -10.76 -5.24
CA VAL A 366 -58.24 -9.66 -4.42
C VAL A 366 -57.21 -8.79 -3.68
N PRO A 367 -57.32 -7.43 -3.68
CA PRO A 367 -57.74 -6.51 -4.76
C PRO A 367 -56.80 -5.27 -4.91
N MET A 368 -57.15 -4.33 -5.80
CA MET A 368 -56.53 -2.99 -5.87
C MET A 368 -57.14 -2.00 -4.87
N THR A 369 -56.35 -0.99 -4.46
CA THR A 369 -56.85 0.33 -4.03
C THR A 369 -55.94 1.43 -4.57
N ASP A 370 -56.55 2.56 -4.97
CA ASP A 370 -55.90 3.68 -5.65
C ASP A 370 -54.86 4.44 -4.81
N ASN A 371 -53.95 5.18 -5.48
CA ASN A 371 -53.76 6.60 -5.14
C ASN A 371 -53.04 7.45 -6.20
N LYS A 372 -53.77 8.50 -6.63
CA LYS A 372 -53.34 9.88 -6.90
C LYS A 372 -52.02 10.19 -7.65
N SER A 373 -52.23 10.80 -8.81
CA SER A 373 -51.28 11.66 -9.51
C SER A 373 -50.73 12.81 -8.65
N MET A 374 -49.43 13.11 -8.77
CA MET A 374 -48.86 14.44 -8.48
C MET A 374 -48.10 14.96 -9.71
N LYS A 375 -48.21 16.27 -9.94
CA LYS A 375 -47.63 16.97 -11.10
C LYS A 375 -46.12 17.13 -10.95
N ILE A 376 -45.40 16.94 -12.05
CA ILE A 376 -43.97 17.26 -12.16
C ILE A 376 -43.82 18.78 -12.26
N LEU A 377 -42.95 19.37 -11.44
CA LEU A 377 -42.41 20.72 -11.64
C LEU A 377 -40.95 20.60 -12.10
N GLY A 378 -40.51 21.54 -12.95
CA GLY A 378 -39.31 21.37 -13.78
C GLY A 378 -37.97 21.32 -13.05
N GLN A 379 -37.00 20.65 -13.69
CA GLN A 379 -35.58 20.77 -13.37
C GLN A 379 -34.95 21.91 -14.20
N PRO A 380 -34.01 22.70 -13.63
CA PRO A 380 -33.19 23.62 -14.40
C PRO A 380 -32.04 22.89 -15.10
N GLU A 381 -31.78 23.24 -16.35
CA GLU A 381 -30.63 22.73 -17.10
C GLU A 381 -29.30 23.30 -16.56
N LEU A 382 -28.26 22.46 -16.49
CA LEU A 382 -26.88 22.89 -16.26
C LEU A 382 -26.15 23.09 -17.60
N PRO A 383 -25.35 24.16 -17.76
CA PRO A 383 -24.75 24.49 -19.05
C PRO A 383 -23.62 23.54 -19.43
N LYS A 384 -23.59 23.15 -20.71
CA LYS A 384 -22.45 22.49 -21.34
C LYS A 384 -21.31 23.50 -21.48
N LEU A 385 -20.13 23.19 -20.96
CA LEU A 385 -18.89 23.90 -21.30
C LEU A 385 -18.18 23.13 -22.41
N SER A 386 -18.19 23.72 -23.60
CA SER A 386 -17.40 23.30 -24.75
C SER A 386 -15.97 23.83 -24.67
N GLU A 387 -15.03 23.00 -25.11
CA GLU A 387 -13.83 23.37 -25.88
C GLU A 387 -13.07 24.65 -25.46
N LEU A 388 -11.95 24.44 -24.77
CA LEU A 388 -10.78 25.31 -24.86
C LEU A 388 -9.57 24.45 -25.24
N GLU A 389 -9.17 24.54 -26.51
CA GLU A 389 -7.88 24.02 -26.96
C GLU A 389 -6.75 24.83 -26.31
N LEU A 390 -5.77 24.15 -25.73
CA LEU A 390 -4.53 24.74 -25.26
C LEU A 390 -3.38 23.85 -25.76
N SER A 391 -2.54 24.44 -26.61
CA SER A 391 -1.44 23.78 -27.28
C SER A 391 -0.33 23.38 -26.30
N SER A 392 0.02 22.10 -26.28
CA SER A 392 1.18 21.60 -25.55
C SER A 392 2.45 21.78 -26.38
N PRO A 393 3.50 22.45 -25.87
CA PRO A 393 4.81 22.45 -26.52
C PRO A 393 5.48 21.09 -26.35
N THR A 394 6.11 20.61 -27.42
CA THR A 394 6.91 19.39 -27.46
C THR A 394 8.15 19.50 -26.59
N ALA A 395 8.43 18.46 -25.80
CA ALA A 395 9.66 18.31 -25.02
C ALA A 395 10.26 16.91 -25.22
N ASP A 396 10.85 16.69 -26.39
CA ASP A 396 11.85 15.62 -26.57
C ASP A 396 13.13 16.02 -25.80
N LEU A 397 13.55 15.24 -24.79
CA LEU A 397 14.94 15.20 -24.31
C LEU A 397 15.10 14.18 -23.16
N PHE A 398 15.37 12.91 -23.50
CA PHE A 398 16.12 11.98 -22.64
C PHE A 398 16.86 10.93 -23.47
N THR A 399 17.87 11.38 -24.22
CA THR A 399 18.86 10.50 -24.86
C THR A 399 19.93 10.13 -23.84
N ILE A 400 19.99 8.86 -23.41
CA ILE A 400 21.04 8.35 -22.52
C ILE A 400 22.30 8.06 -23.35
N PRO A 401 23.45 8.71 -23.09
CA PRO A 401 24.68 8.45 -23.83
C PRO A 401 25.39 7.22 -23.27
N SER A 402 25.34 6.10 -23.99
CA SER A 402 26.22 4.96 -23.71
C SER A 402 27.67 5.28 -24.08
N LYS A 403 28.58 5.29 -23.10
CA LYS A 403 30.03 5.33 -23.32
C LYS A 403 30.73 4.33 -22.43
N SER A 404 31.13 3.21 -23.03
CA SER A 404 32.11 2.29 -22.47
C SER A 404 33.53 2.76 -22.81
N PRO A 405 34.50 2.49 -21.92
CA PRO A 405 35.86 2.18 -22.32
C PRO A 405 36.16 0.69 -22.07
N LYS A 406 36.87 0.05 -23.01
CA LYS A 406 37.37 -1.33 -22.88
C LYS A 406 38.81 -1.34 -22.30
N THR A 407 39.25 -2.54 -21.91
CA THR A 407 40.68 -2.97 -21.73
C THR A 407 41.41 -2.35 -20.52
N VAL A 408 42.33 -3.01 -19.81
CA VAL A 408 43.04 -4.33 -19.88
C VAL A 408 43.07 -4.85 -18.40
N SER A 409 43.03 -6.14 -18.04
CA SER A 409 44.15 -7.08 -18.15
C SER A 409 43.77 -8.51 -17.76
N ARG A 410 44.28 -9.49 -18.52
CA ARG A 410 44.39 -10.89 -18.07
C ARG A 410 45.58 -11.01 -17.12
N VAL A 411 45.40 -11.72 -16.00
CA VAL A 411 46.51 -12.40 -15.32
C VAL A 411 46.13 -13.88 -15.28
N ALA A 412 46.96 -14.71 -15.91
CA ALA A 412 46.92 -16.15 -15.72
C ALA A 412 47.73 -16.49 -14.48
N LEU A 413 47.27 -17.46 -13.69
CA LEU A 413 48.11 -18.20 -12.76
C LEU A 413 47.77 -19.67 -12.86
N ASP A 414 48.83 -20.47 -12.88
CA ASP A 414 48.80 -21.88 -13.24
C ASP A 414 48.43 -22.82 -12.09
N THR A 415 48.11 -24.04 -12.52
CA THR A 415 48.03 -25.31 -11.82
C THR A 415 48.80 -25.45 -10.50
N ASN A 416 48.12 -25.99 -9.48
CA ASN A 416 48.46 -27.24 -8.77
C ASN A 416 47.25 -27.61 -7.88
N GLY A 417 46.86 -28.88 -7.67
CA GLY A 417 47.57 -30.12 -7.94
C GLY A 417 47.71 -30.94 -6.66
N SER A 418 46.62 -31.51 -6.14
CA SER A 418 46.70 -32.63 -5.19
C SER A 418 45.52 -33.58 -5.37
N LYS A 419 45.83 -34.88 -5.40
CA LYS A 419 44.87 -35.97 -5.24
C LYS A 419 44.72 -36.28 -3.76
N ASP A 420 43.67 -37.07 -3.48
CA ASP A 420 43.44 -38.00 -2.36
C ASP A 420 41.97 -37.85 -1.90
N GLY A 421 41.15 -38.90 -1.77
CA GLY A 421 41.41 -40.32 -2.03
C GLY A 421 41.04 -41.22 -0.85
N ALA A 422 39.77 -41.28 -0.44
CA ALA A 422 39.21 -42.43 0.29
C ALA A 422 37.68 -42.33 0.38
N ALA A 423 37.00 -43.46 0.22
CA ALA A 423 35.61 -43.65 0.65
C ALA A 423 35.60 -44.64 1.83
N CYS A 424 34.69 -44.46 2.78
CA CYS A 424 34.12 -45.59 3.52
C CYS A 424 32.81 -45.21 4.22
N GLU A 425 31.87 -46.15 4.25
CA GLU A 425 30.70 -46.15 5.13
C GLU A 425 31.15 -46.34 6.61
N ASN A 426 30.39 -45.89 7.61
CA ASN A 426 29.33 -46.72 8.22
C ASN A 426 28.55 -46.06 9.38
N LYS A 427 27.47 -46.74 9.73
CA LYS A 427 26.35 -46.46 10.64
C LYS A 427 26.66 -46.27 12.14
N GLN A 428 25.67 -45.64 12.82
CA GLN A 428 25.17 -45.91 14.18
C GLN A 428 26.05 -45.61 15.43
N ARG A 429 25.61 -44.67 16.30
CA ARG A 429 24.82 -44.96 17.53
C ARG A 429 24.54 -43.73 18.43
N VAL A 430 23.26 -43.57 18.81
CA VAL A 430 22.73 -43.34 20.18
C VAL A 430 23.30 -42.20 21.06
N ARG A 431 22.42 -41.25 21.43
CA ARG A 431 22.03 -40.93 22.83
C ARG A 431 20.72 -40.11 22.85
N ARG A 432 19.70 -40.61 23.58
CA ARG A 432 19.09 -40.03 24.82
C ARG A 432 18.37 -38.71 24.59
N LEU A 433 17.03 -38.71 24.62
CA LEU A 433 16.21 -38.63 25.85
C LEU A 433 16.35 -37.27 26.56
N TYR A 434 15.37 -36.41 26.36
CA TYR A 434 14.81 -35.58 27.42
C TYR A 434 13.28 -35.67 27.33
N ASP A 435 12.72 -36.28 28.36
CA ASP A 435 11.33 -36.15 28.79
C ASP A 435 11.33 -35.05 29.86
N GLY A 436 10.24 -34.28 29.98
CA GLY A 436 10.25 -33.00 30.68
C GLY A 436 8.87 -32.35 30.70
N SER A 437 8.01 -32.90 31.56
CA SER A 437 6.72 -32.32 31.97
C SER A 437 6.90 -30.94 32.60
N GLU A 438 6.02 -29.99 32.26
CA GLU A 438 5.67 -28.86 33.12
C GLU A 438 4.15 -28.82 33.28
N ASP A 439 3.70 -28.75 34.54
CA ASP A 439 2.30 -28.71 34.94
C ASP A 439 1.72 -27.30 34.75
N GLU A 440 0.60 -27.15 34.03
CA GLU A 440 -0.14 -25.89 34.01
C GLU A 440 -0.97 -25.74 35.29
N VAL A 441 -0.68 -24.69 36.06
CA VAL A 441 -1.45 -24.30 37.24
C VAL A 441 -2.60 -23.39 36.82
N GLU A 442 -3.81 -23.95 36.84
CA GLU A 442 -5.06 -23.23 36.65
C GLU A 442 -5.33 -22.31 37.86
N LEU A 443 -5.47 -21.00 37.62
CA LEU A 443 -5.80 -20.02 38.66
C LEU A 443 -6.94 -19.10 38.20
N ASP A 444 -8.12 -19.38 38.75
CA ASP A 444 -9.28 -18.48 38.76
C ASP A 444 -8.96 -17.17 39.50
N SER A 445 -9.39 -16.04 38.95
CA SER A 445 -9.64 -14.83 39.76
C SER A 445 -10.74 -13.97 39.14
N GLN A 446 -11.71 -13.59 39.98
CA GLN A 446 -13.00 -13.01 39.60
C GLN A 446 -12.97 -11.48 39.43
N ASP A 447 -14.08 -10.99 38.87
CA ASP A 447 -14.58 -9.62 38.84
C ASP A 447 -14.10 -8.64 39.93
N THR A 448 -13.70 -7.44 39.50
CA THR A 448 -14.12 -6.19 40.19
C THR A 448 -14.42 -5.09 39.18
N ALA A 449 -15.64 -4.56 39.22
CA ALA A 449 -16.03 -3.35 38.49
C ALA A 449 -15.95 -2.11 39.40
N SER A 450 -15.46 -0.97 38.89
CA SER A 450 -15.59 0.31 39.59
C SER A 450 -15.54 1.54 38.67
N GLU A 451 -16.63 2.32 38.73
CA GLU A 451 -16.70 3.78 38.63
C GLU A 451 -16.06 4.52 37.44
N ALA A 452 -16.89 4.87 36.44
CA ALA A 452 -16.62 5.97 35.53
C ALA A 452 -17.12 7.32 36.13
N ARG A 453 -16.23 8.27 36.36
CA ARG A 453 -16.58 9.66 36.71
C ARG A 453 -16.70 10.52 35.45
N SER A 454 -17.80 11.27 35.34
CA SER A 454 -18.04 12.26 34.30
C SER A 454 -17.29 13.58 34.57
N THR A 455 -16.73 14.17 33.52
CA THR A 455 -16.21 15.56 33.51
C THR A 455 -16.92 16.38 32.43
N PRO A 456 -17.18 17.68 32.66
CA PRO A 456 -18.09 18.46 31.84
C PRO A 456 -17.49 18.91 30.50
N GLU A 457 -18.39 19.07 29.53
CA GLU A 457 -18.12 19.50 28.16
C GLU A 457 -17.88 21.02 28.09
N SER A 458 -16.68 21.45 27.68
CA SER A 458 -16.36 22.88 27.54
C SER A 458 -16.75 23.41 26.16
N GLU A 459 -17.52 24.51 26.13
CA GLU A 459 -18.09 25.12 24.93
C GLU A 459 -17.03 25.46 23.85
N ARG A 460 -17.31 25.07 22.60
CA ARG A 460 -16.53 25.48 21.43
C ARG A 460 -17.06 26.80 20.87
N PRO A 461 -16.21 27.75 20.45
CA PRO A 461 -16.68 28.97 19.80
C PRO A 461 -17.33 28.68 18.43
N PRO A 462 -18.29 29.51 17.99
CA PRO A 462 -19.02 29.28 16.75
C PRO A 462 -18.11 29.40 15.52
N ARG A 463 -18.31 28.50 14.54
CA ARG A 463 -17.53 28.38 13.28
C ARG A 463 -17.27 29.69 12.53
N ASN A 464 -18.15 30.67 12.66
CA ASN A 464 -18.07 31.94 11.93
C ASN A 464 -16.89 32.83 12.38
N ALA A 465 -16.44 32.72 13.65
CA ALA A 465 -15.33 33.53 14.16
C ALA A 465 -13.99 33.19 13.47
N ALA A 466 -13.74 31.90 13.21
CA ALA A 466 -12.52 31.45 12.53
C ALA A 466 -12.44 31.94 11.07
N VAL A 467 -13.58 31.99 10.37
CA VAL A 467 -13.68 32.49 9.00
C VAL A 467 -13.37 33.99 8.93
N GLU A 468 -13.85 34.78 9.90
CA GLU A 468 -13.60 36.22 9.94
C GLU A 468 -12.14 36.56 10.29
N ILE A 469 -11.51 35.78 11.17
CA ILE A 469 -10.08 35.90 11.49
C ILE A 469 -9.23 35.62 10.24
N GLY A 470 -9.48 34.51 9.54
CA GLY A 470 -8.77 34.18 8.29
C GLY A 470 -8.89 35.26 7.21
N ARG A 471 -10.08 35.88 7.09
CA ARG A 471 -10.34 36.97 6.14
C ARG A 471 -9.55 38.25 6.49
N LYS A 472 -9.35 38.55 7.78
CA LYS A 472 -8.54 39.70 8.23
C LYS A 472 -7.04 39.47 8.03
N PHE A 473 -6.53 38.25 8.20
CA PHE A 473 -5.12 37.93 7.89
C PHE A 473 -4.82 38.03 6.39
N GLY A 474 -5.74 37.61 5.52
CA GLY A 474 -5.57 37.73 4.06
C GLY A 474 -5.53 39.16 3.50
N GLN A 475 -5.80 40.18 4.33
CA GLN A 475 -5.73 41.60 3.96
C GLN A 475 -4.54 42.35 4.60
N MET A 476 -3.69 41.67 5.38
CA MET A 476 -2.56 42.31 6.03
C MET A 476 -1.41 42.59 5.05
N THR A 477 -0.82 43.78 5.19
CA THR A 477 0.39 44.14 4.44
C THR A 477 1.62 43.43 5.00
N SER A 478 2.68 43.29 4.18
CA SER A 478 3.95 42.66 4.59
C SER A 478 4.53 43.25 5.90
N GLY A 479 4.42 44.57 6.09
CA GLY A 479 4.85 45.24 7.31
C GLY A 479 4.03 44.88 8.56
N GLN A 480 2.72 44.62 8.41
CA GLN A 480 1.87 44.16 9.52
C GLN A 480 2.22 42.72 9.94
N LEU A 481 2.48 41.85 8.96
CA LEU A 481 2.95 40.48 9.23
C LEU A 481 4.33 40.46 9.90
N GLN A 482 5.25 41.34 9.49
CA GLN A 482 6.54 41.53 10.18
C GLN A 482 6.38 42.03 11.62
N ALA A 483 5.48 42.99 11.87
CA ALA A 483 5.19 43.47 13.23
C ALA A 483 4.63 42.38 14.15
N ILE A 484 3.74 41.52 13.63
CA ILE A 484 3.22 40.36 14.37
C ILE A 484 4.36 39.38 14.70
N ASN A 485 5.23 39.05 13.74
CA ASN A 485 6.38 38.15 13.97
C ASN A 485 7.39 38.71 14.99
N ALA A 486 7.60 40.03 15.03
CA ALA A 486 8.43 40.70 16.03
C ALA A 486 7.82 40.63 17.45
N LEU A 487 6.49 40.81 17.56
CA LEU A 487 5.75 40.64 18.81
C LEU A 487 5.76 39.16 19.27
N TYR A 488 5.70 38.21 18.35
CA TYR A 488 5.76 36.79 18.68
C TYR A 488 7.15 36.38 19.21
N SER A 489 8.21 36.87 18.55
CA SER A 489 9.61 36.62 18.94
C SER A 489 9.95 37.16 20.34
N THR A 490 9.37 38.30 20.71
CA THR A 490 9.51 38.89 22.06
C THR A 490 8.64 38.18 23.12
N HIS A 491 7.55 37.52 22.73
CA HIS A 491 6.73 36.73 23.65
C HIS A 491 7.34 35.35 23.99
N ILE A 492 7.98 34.70 23.00
CA ILE A 492 8.68 33.42 23.20
C ILE A 492 9.92 33.61 24.08
N THR A 493 10.68 34.69 23.88
CA THR A 493 11.85 35.00 24.74
C THR A 493 11.45 35.28 26.18
N LYS A 494 10.34 36.00 26.42
CA LYS A 494 9.81 36.21 27.78
C LYS A 494 9.35 34.92 28.49
N ARG A 495 8.93 33.87 27.76
CA ARG A 495 8.61 32.56 28.35
C ARG A 495 9.84 31.73 28.72
N ARG A 496 11.04 32.04 28.19
CA ARG A 496 12.28 31.33 28.52
C ARG A 496 12.98 31.82 29.79
N THR A 497 12.47 32.86 30.44
CA THR A 497 13.07 33.47 31.66
C THR A 497 12.11 33.48 32.86
N SER A 498 11.69 32.31 33.34
CA SER A 498 11.39 32.07 34.77
C SER A 498 11.11 30.59 35.07
N PRO A 499 11.99 29.94 35.84
CA PRO A 499 11.55 28.94 36.83
C PRO A 499 11.79 29.39 38.29
N GLU A 500 12.70 30.35 38.52
CA GLU A 500 13.23 30.62 39.87
C GLU A 500 12.34 31.52 40.74
N SER A 501 11.42 32.31 40.16
CA SER A 501 10.63 33.28 40.93
C SER A 501 9.48 32.69 41.75
N ARG A 502 9.26 31.37 41.74
CA ARG A 502 8.18 30.70 42.50
C ARG A 502 8.65 29.97 43.77
N ALA A 503 9.96 29.86 44.00
CA ALA A 503 10.50 29.23 45.22
C ALA A 503 10.56 30.19 46.42
N ALA A 504 10.72 31.50 46.18
CA ALA A 504 10.96 32.50 47.24
C ALA A 504 9.70 32.88 48.05
N GLU A 505 8.50 32.74 47.50
CA GLU A 505 7.25 33.21 48.14
C GLU A 505 6.60 32.24 49.14
N ARG A 506 7.19 31.07 49.41
CA ARG A 506 6.64 30.07 50.35
C ARG A 506 7.40 29.92 51.68
N SER A 507 8.47 30.68 51.91
CA SER A 507 9.30 30.54 53.12
C SER A 507 8.98 31.53 54.26
N SER A 508 7.91 32.33 54.16
CA SER A 508 7.61 33.44 55.08
C SER A 508 6.24 33.33 55.79
N ARG A 509 5.91 32.14 56.31
CA ARG A 509 4.84 31.98 57.33
C ARG A 509 5.22 30.96 58.40
N SER A 510 5.82 31.46 59.48
CA SER A 510 5.88 30.77 60.78
C SER A 510 4.53 30.92 61.50
N PRO A 511 3.98 29.87 62.13
CA PRO A 511 2.82 30.01 63.02
C PRO A 511 3.23 30.47 64.42
N SER A 512 2.33 31.22 65.06
CA SER A 512 2.22 31.40 66.51
C SER A 512 1.51 30.21 67.15
#